data_AF-A0A4Q3C6A6-F1
#
_entry.id   AF-A0A4Q3C6A6-F1
#
_cell.length_a   1.000
_cell.length_b   1.000
_cell.length_c   1.000
_cell.angle_alpha   90.00
_cell.angle_beta   90.00
_cell.angle_gamma   90.00
#
_symmetry.space_group_name_H-M   'P 1'
#
loop_
_entity.id
_entity.type
_entity.pdbx_description
1 polymer ?
#
loop_
_entity_poly.entity_id
_entity_poly.type
_entity_poly.pdbx_seq_one_letter_code
_entity_poly.pdbx_strand_id
1 'polypeptide(L)'
;VQPYANGSRVTLDFGNPTAARLSGMKAKIEWGATDSKGLPVVGGNVQSVNFTAPDPLPAGSWHQYDVDLPGVPPTNLGWLRVSAFDSGTVDLLSQ
;
A
#
# COMPACT_ATOMS: atom_id res chain seq x y z
N VAL A 1 -8.06 -8.14 -4.64
CA VAL A 1 -7.61 -8.85 -3.42
C VAL A 1 -7.71 -10.34 -3.70
N GLN A 2 -6.64 -11.11 -3.54
CA GLN A 2 -6.61 -12.56 -3.80
C GLN A 2 -5.78 -13.30 -2.75
N PRO A 3 -6.02 -14.60 -2.49
CA PRO A 3 -5.19 -15.38 -1.57
C PRO A 3 -3.75 -15.48 -2.08
N TYR A 4 -2.77 -15.27 -1.20
CA TYR A 4 -1.35 -15.40 -1.54
C TYR A 4 -0.50 -15.70 -0.29
N ALA A 5 0.38 -16.69 -0.36
CA ALA A 5 1.39 -17.03 0.67
C ALA A 5 0.89 -16.92 2.14
N ASN A 6 -0.15 -17.67 2.52
CA ASN A 6 -0.77 -17.64 3.85
C ASN A 6 -1.32 -16.26 4.27
N GLY A 7 -1.64 -15.41 3.30
CA GLY A 7 -2.22 -14.09 3.50
C GLY A 7 -2.99 -13.62 2.27
N SER A 8 -2.95 -12.32 2.03
CA SER A 8 -3.63 -11.65 0.92
C SER A 8 -2.63 -10.96 0.01
N ARG A 9 -2.85 -10.98 -1.31
CA ARG A 9 -2.25 -10.04 -2.24
C ARG A 9 -3.28 -9.00 -2.65
N VAL A 10 -2.91 -7.74 -2.58
CA VAL A 10 -3.74 -6.61 -2.99
C VAL A 10 -3.03 -5.82 -4.08
N THR A 11 -3.79 -5.34 -5.06
CA THR A 11 -3.31 -4.39 -6.05
C THR A 11 -3.76 -3.01 -5.58
N LEU A 12 -2.81 -2.11 -5.39
CA LEU A 12 -3.04 -0.74 -4.93
C LEU A 12 -2.65 0.23 -6.03
N ASP A 13 -3.52 1.19 -6.30
CA ASP A 13 -3.25 2.27 -7.25
C ASP A 13 -2.63 3.45 -6.50
N PHE A 14 -1.42 3.84 -6.88
CA PHE A 14 -0.76 5.03 -6.39
C PHE A 14 -0.73 6.09 -7.49
N GLY A 15 -1.34 7.24 -7.21
CA GLY A 15 -1.38 8.38 -8.10
C GLY A 15 -0.31 9.40 -7.77
N ASN A 16 0.41 9.86 -8.78
CA ASN A 16 1.26 11.05 -8.67
C ASN A 16 0.56 12.24 -9.33
N PRO A 17 -0.10 13.12 -8.55
CA PRO A 17 -0.81 14.27 -9.09
C PRO A 17 0.12 15.43 -9.50
N THR A 18 1.43 15.29 -9.29
CA THR A 18 2.40 16.35 -9.54
C THR A 18 2.92 16.31 -10.99
N ALA A 19 3.60 17.38 -11.39
CA ALA A 19 4.32 17.45 -12.67
C ALA A 19 5.73 16.83 -12.62
N ALA A 20 6.18 16.35 -11.45
CA ALA A 20 7.49 15.75 -11.26
C ALA A 20 7.42 14.23 -11.31
N ARG A 21 8.50 13.55 -11.71
CA ARG A 21 8.63 12.11 -11.53
C ARG A 21 9.09 11.82 -10.10
N LEU A 22 8.43 10.89 -9.42
CA LEU A 22 8.80 10.46 -8.07
C LEU A 22 9.49 9.10 -8.13
N SER A 23 10.72 8.99 -7.61
CA SER A 23 11.49 7.75 -7.62
C SER A 23 11.82 7.30 -6.21
N GLY A 24 11.67 6.00 -5.93
CA GLY A 24 11.95 5.45 -4.59
C GLY A 24 10.92 5.86 -3.53
N MET A 25 9.67 6.11 -3.94
CA MET A 25 8.58 6.41 -3.03
C MET A 25 8.39 5.29 -2.02
N LYS A 26 8.20 5.66 -0.76
CA LYS A 26 7.94 4.73 0.35
C LYS A 26 6.63 5.06 1.03
N ALA A 27 6.00 4.04 1.57
CA ALA A 27 4.83 4.19 2.42
C ALA A 27 4.80 3.09 3.48
N LYS A 28 4.17 3.39 4.61
CA LYS A 28 3.82 2.38 5.61
C LYS A 28 2.43 1.83 5.29
N ILE A 29 2.35 0.52 5.07
CA ILE A 29 1.10 -0.20 4.86
C ILE A 29 0.83 -1.03 6.12
N GLU A 30 -0.35 -0.83 6.70
CA GLU A 30 -0.82 -1.56 7.88
C GLU A 30 -2.16 -2.21 7.56
N TRP A 31 -2.38 -3.42 8.08
CA TRP A 31 -3.62 -4.16 7.83
C TRP A 31 -3.99 -5.04 9.01
N GLY A 32 -5.25 -5.44 9.03
CA GLY A 32 -5.76 -6.34 10.04
C GLY A 32 -7.19 -6.80 9.76
N ALA A 33 -7.67 -7.65 10.67
CA ALA A 33 -9.04 -8.13 10.65
C ALA A 33 -10.00 -7.16 11.34
N THR A 34 -11.27 -7.26 10.97
CA THR A 34 -12.39 -6.64 11.66
C THR A 34 -13.26 -7.71 12.32
N ASP A 35 -13.94 -7.34 13.42
CA ASP A 35 -14.94 -8.17 14.07
C ASP A 35 -16.28 -8.18 13.28
N SER A 36 -17.29 -8.87 13.82
CA SER A 36 -18.63 -8.93 13.22
C SER A 36 -19.37 -7.59 13.18
N LYS A 37 -18.86 -6.56 13.86
CA LYS A 37 -19.38 -5.19 13.85
C LYS A 37 -18.61 -4.29 12.88
N GLY A 38 -17.63 -4.84 12.14
CA GLY A 38 -16.77 -4.09 11.23
C GLY A 38 -15.71 -3.24 11.94
N LEU A 39 -15.50 -3.44 13.25
CA LEU A 39 -14.48 -2.72 14.01
C LEU A 39 -13.16 -3.50 14.00
N PRO A 40 -11.99 -2.83 13.96
CA PRO A 40 -10.71 -3.52 14.08
C PRO A 40 -10.68 -4.42 15.32
N VAL A 41 -10.23 -5.67 15.16
CA VAL A 41 -10.17 -6.63 16.28
C VAL A 41 -9.22 -6.11 17.37
N VAL A 42 -9.75 -5.84 18.56
CA VAL A 42 -8.98 -5.40 19.73
C VAL A 42 -8.04 -6.52 20.17
N GLY A 43 -6.73 -6.23 20.24
CA GLY A 43 -5.70 -7.24 20.52
C GLY A 43 -5.32 -8.12 19.32
N GLY A 44 -5.92 -7.88 18.15
CA GLY A 44 -5.45 -8.46 16.90
C GLY A 44 -4.08 -7.91 16.55
N ASN A 45 -3.14 -8.79 16.17
CA ASN A 45 -1.82 -8.39 15.71
C ASN A 45 -1.96 -7.59 14.42
N VAL A 46 -1.96 -6.26 14.54
CA VAL A 46 -1.83 -5.35 13.40
C VAL A 46 -0.54 -5.67 12.68
N GLN A 47 -0.66 -6.05 11.42
CA GLN A 47 0.49 -6.31 10.58
C GLN A 47 0.92 -5.01 9.92
N SER A 48 2.22 -4.87 9.68
CA SER A 48 2.79 -3.68 9.06
C SER A 48 3.93 -4.05 8.15
N VAL A 49 4.05 -3.35 7.03
CA VAL A 49 5.19 -3.42 6.12
C VAL A 49 5.57 -2.02 5.65
N ASN A 50 6.87 -1.79 5.48
CA ASN A 50 7.36 -0.62 4.76
C ASN A 50 7.40 -0.99 3.28
N PHE A 51 6.49 -0.42 2.51
CA PHE A 51 6.45 -0.57 1.06
C PHE A 51 7.42 0.43 0.42
N THR A 52 8.15 -0.03 -0.60
CA THR A 52 8.92 0.82 -1.51
C THR A 52 8.44 0.54 -2.91
N ALA A 53 8.06 1.58 -3.65
CA ALA A 53 7.65 1.45 -5.03
C ALA A 53 8.81 0.89 -5.87
N PRO A 54 8.64 -0.26 -6.55
CA PRO A 54 9.71 -0.87 -7.35
C PRO A 54 10.07 0.00 -8.56
N ASP A 55 9.06 0.66 -9.14
CA ASP A 55 9.20 1.53 -10.30
C ASP A 55 8.83 2.97 -9.94
N PRO A 56 9.45 3.98 -10.58
CA PRO A 56 9.07 5.38 -10.39
C PRO A 56 7.62 5.66 -10.75
N LEU A 57 7.01 6.63 -10.06
CA LEU A 57 5.69 7.14 -10.41
C LEU A 57 5.84 8.29 -11.42
N PRO A 58 5.38 8.13 -12.67
CA PRO A 58 5.41 9.20 -13.65
C PRO A 58 4.54 10.39 -13.22
N ALA A 59 4.88 11.58 -13.72
CA ALA A 59 4.08 12.78 -13.51
C ALA A 59 2.64 12.60 -13.99
N GLY A 60 1.67 13.13 -13.23
CA GLY A 60 0.24 13.14 -13.57
C GLY A 60 -0.41 11.77 -13.79
N SER A 61 0.23 10.68 -13.35
CA SER A 61 -0.17 9.32 -13.72
C SER A 61 -0.48 8.45 -12.50
N TRP A 62 -1.37 7.47 -12.71
CA TRP A 62 -1.63 6.40 -11.76
C TRP A 62 -0.82 5.16 -12.13
N HIS A 63 -0.30 4.46 -11.13
CA HIS A 63 0.42 3.21 -11.31
C HIS A 63 -0.08 2.16 -10.31
N GLN A 64 -0.18 0.91 -10.78
CA GLN A 64 -0.65 -0.19 -9.95
C GLN A 64 0.53 -0.94 -9.37
N TYR A 65 0.49 -1.19 -8.06
CA TYR A 65 1.49 -1.99 -7.37
C TYR A 65 0.83 -3.15 -6.64
N ASP A 66 1.38 -4.35 -6.83
CA ASP A 66 1.00 -5.52 -6.04
C ASP A 66 1.73 -5.49 -4.69
N VAL A 67 0.95 -5.64 -3.63
CA VAL A 67 1.42 -5.67 -2.25
C VAL A 67 0.97 -6.96 -1.57
N ASP A 68 1.95 -7.66 -0.99
CA ASP A 68 1.73 -8.87 -0.23
C ASP A 68 1.48 -8.54 1.25
N LEU A 69 0.36 -9.05 1.76
CA LEU A 69 -0.15 -8.85 3.11
C LEU A 69 -0.17 -10.21 3.84
N PRO A 70 0.96 -10.68 4.38
CA PRO A 70 1.03 -11.97 5.06
C PRO A 70 0.14 -12.03 6.33
N GLY A 71 -0.26 -13.24 6.70
CA GLY A 71 -0.90 -13.53 8.00
C GLY A 71 -2.38 -13.19 8.11
N VAL A 72 -2.99 -12.54 7.11
CA VAL A 72 -4.43 -12.25 7.07
C VAL A 72 -5.01 -12.73 5.73
N PRO A 73 -5.86 -13.78 5.72
CA PRO A 73 -6.48 -14.25 4.49
C PRO A 73 -7.50 -13.23 3.96
N PRO A 74 -7.81 -13.22 2.65
CA PRO A 74 -8.68 -12.19 2.06
C PRO A 74 -10.07 -12.09 2.70
N THR A 75 -10.63 -13.21 3.17
CA THR A 75 -11.93 -13.24 3.85
C THR A 75 -11.93 -12.52 5.19
N ASN A 76 -10.76 -12.39 5.82
CA ASN A 76 -10.59 -11.76 7.13
C ASN A 76 -9.85 -10.42 7.02
N LEU A 77 -9.52 -9.95 5.81
CA LEU A 77 -8.90 -8.65 5.60
C LEU A 77 -10.00 -7.58 5.77
N GLY A 78 -10.08 -7.01 6.96
CA GLY A 78 -11.15 -6.07 7.31
C GLY A 78 -10.78 -4.61 7.04
N TRP A 79 -9.51 -4.25 7.21
CA TRP A 79 -9.04 -2.90 6.96
C TRP A 79 -7.60 -2.88 6.44
N LEU A 80 -7.29 -1.82 5.70
CA LEU A 80 -5.96 -1.49 5.21
C LEU A 80 -5.75 0.02 5.35
N ARG A 81 -4.59 0.41 5.89
CA ARG A 81 -4.17 1.80 6.04
C ARG A 81 -2.86 2.00 5.31
N VAL A 82 -2.82 3.03 4.45
CA VAL A 82 -1.58 3.50 3.84
C VAL A 82 -1.25 4.86 4.45
N SER A 83 -0.04 5.02 4.97
CA SER A 83 0.38 6.22 5.69
C SER A 83 1.88 6.45 5.58
N ALA A 84 2.40 7.52 6.22
CA ALA A 84 3.83 7.84 6.27
C ALA A 84 4.49 7.82 4.88
N PHE A 85 3.89 8.53 3.93
CA PHE A 85 4.44 8.67 2.58
C PHE A 85 5.74 9.47 2.62
N ASP A 86 6.76 8.94 1.94
CA ASP A 86 8.01 9.62 1.61
C ASP A 86 8.14 9.59 0.09
N SER A 87 8.26 10.75 -0.55
CA SER A 87 8.34 10.87 -2.00
C SER A 87 9.64 10.32 -2.58
N GLY A 88 10.68 10.14 -1.76
CA GLY A 88 12.01 9.83 -2.24
C GLY A 88 12.58 10.97 -3.09
N THR A 89 13.15 10.63 -4.24
CA THR A 89 13.70 11.62 -5.18
C THR A 89 12.61 12.23 -6.03
N VAL A 90 12.64 13.56 -6.18
CA VAL A 90 11.73 14.35 -7.01
C VAL A 90 12.50 14.89 -8.21
N ASP A 91 12.21 14.37 -9.41
CA ASP A 91 12.80 14.83 -10.66
C ASP A 91 11.84 15.77 -11.38
N LEU A 92 12.24 17.03 -11.56
CA LEU A 92 11.49 17.99 -12.38
C LEU A 92 11.75 17.67 -13.85
N LEU A 93 10.68 17.39 -14.60
CA LEU A 93 10.76 17.21 -16.03
C LEU A 93 10.93 18.61 -16.66
N SER A 94 12.10 18.90 -17.23
CA SER A 94 12.30 20.14 -18.00
C SER A 94 11.35 20.12 -19.20
N GLN A 95 10.57 21.20 -19.33
CA GLN A 95 9.68 21.43 -20.48
C GLN A 95 10.47 21.65 -21.76
#